data_AF-A0A955F9B1-F1
#
_entry.id   AF-A0A955F9B1-F1
#
_cell.length_a   1.000
_cell.length_b   1.000
_cell.length_c   1.000
_cell.angle_alpha   90.00
_cell.angle_beta   90.00
_cell.angle_gamma   90.00
#
_symmetry.space_group_name_H-M   'P 1'
#
loop_
_entity.id
_entity.type
_entity.pdbx_description
1 polymer ?
#
loop_
_entity_poly.entity_id
_entity_poly.type
_entity_poly.pdbx_seq_one_letter_code
_entity_poly.pdbx_strand_id
1 'polypeptide(L)' 'MLTLYYKPTCPFCRRVVAVIERLELEVEKKDITTDEAFAEELIAHGGKKQTP' A
#
# COMPACT_ATOMS: atom_id res chain seq x y z
N MET A 1 -7.12 1.46 -12.02
CA MET A 1 -6.53 2.47 -11.13
C MET A 1 -5.43 1.78 -10.33
N LEU A 2 -4.31 2.45 -10.06
CA LEU A 2 -3.22 1.87 -9.26
C LEU A 2 -3.53 2.09 -7.77
N THR A 3 -3.40 1.03 -6.97
CA THR A 3 -3.61 1.06 -5.52
C THR A 3 -2.36 0.53 -4.82
N LEU A 4 -1.85 1.29 -3.87
CA LEU A 4 -0.74 0.94 -2.99
C LEU A 4 -1.30 0.45 -1.65
N TYR A 5 -1.14 -0.83 -1.37
CA TYR A 5 -1.33 -1.36 -0.01
C TYR A 5 -0.03 -1.21 0.76
N TYR A 6 -0.07 -0.54 1.90
CA TYR A 6 1.13 -0.23 2.65
C TYR A 6 0.93 -0.33 4.16
N LYS A 7 2.04 -0.39 4.88
CA LYS A 7 2.09 -0.30 6.34
C LYS A 7 3.00 0.86 6.75
N PRO A 8 2.57 1.81 7.60
CA PRO A 8 3.37 2.98 7.98
C PRO A 8 4.69 2.65 8.68
N THR A 9 4.78 1.50 9.33
CA THR A 9 6.00 1.02 10.01
C THR A 9 6.97 0.31 9.07
N CYS A 10 6.60 0.03 7.81
CA CYS A 10 7.48 -0.61 6.85
C CYS A 10 8.43 0.42 6.20
N PRO A 11 9.76 0.26 6.32
CA PRO A 11 10.72 1.22 5.77
C PRO A 11 10.69 1.27 4.24
N PHE A 12 10.40 0.15 3.58
CA PHE A 12 10.32 0.11 2.12
C PHE A 12 9.04 0.77 1.59
N CYS A 13 7.89 0.58 2.27
CA CYS A 13 6.66 1.31 1.94
C CYS A 13 6.85 2.83 1.97
N ARG A 14 7.55 3.36 2.97
CA ARG A 14 7.85 4.80 3.05
C ARG A 14 8.62 5.32 1.84
N ARG A 15 9.54 4.51 1.29
CA ARG A 15 10.28 4.88 0.06
C ARG A 15 9.34 4.95 -1.14
N VAL A 16 8.43 3.98 -1.29
CA VAL A 16 7.46 3.95 -2.39
C VAL A 16 6.51 5.15 -2.30
N VAL A 17 5.98 5.47 -1.12
CA VAL A 17 5.13 6.64 -0.89
C VAL A 17 5.86 7.94 -1.28
N ALA A 18 7.12 8.11 -0.84
CA ALA A 18 7.91 9.29 -1.18
C ALA A 18 8.16 9.44 -2.71
N VAL A 19 8.31 8.33 -3.43
CA VAL A 19 8.47 8.35 -4.89
C VAL A 19 7.15 8.70 -5.59
N ILE A 20 6.03 8.14 -5.14
CA ILE A 20 4.68 8.47 -5.64
C ILE A 20 4.41 9.97 -5.50
N GLU A 21 4.69 10.53 -4.31
CA GLU A 21 4.52 11.96 -4.03
C GLU A 21 5.45 12.83 -4.88
N ARG A 22 6.72 12.44 -5.03
CA ARG A 22 7.69 13.15 -5.88
C ARG A 22 7.31 13.17 -7.36
N LEU A 23 6.69 12.10 -7.83
CA LEU A 23 6.27 11.95 -9.23
C LEU A 23 4.85 12.48 -9.48
N GLU A 24 4.18 13.01 -8.44
CA GLU A 24 2.81 13.52 -8.51
C GLU A 24 1.83 12.48 -9.09
N LEU A 25 2.02 11.21 -8.76
CA LEU A 25 1.19 10.12 -9.27
C LEU A 25 -0.10 10.01 -8.47
N GLU A 26 -1.23 9.93 -9.17
CA GLU A 26 -2.52 9.60 -8.58
C GLU A 26 -2.61 8.09 -8.31
N VAL A 27 -2.25 7.71 -7.08
CA VAL A 27 -2.29 6.33 -6.58
C VAL A 27 -3.13 6.30 -5.31
N GLU A 28 -4.11 5.39 -5.25
CA GLU A 28 -4.89 5.17 -4.04
C GLU A 28 -4.01 4.51 -2.98
N LYS A 29 -3.98 5.06 -1.76
CA LYS A 29 -3.14 4.56 -0.66
C LYS A 29 -4.03 3.89 0.39
N LYS A 30 -3.87 2.58 0.59
CA LYS A 30 -4.62 1.79 1.58
C LYS A 30 -3.68 1.28 2.68
N ASP A 31 -3.93 1.71 3.92
CA ASP A 31 -3.15 1.26 5.07
C ASP A 31 -3.73 -0.03 5.65
N ILE A 32 -3.00 -1.14 5.49
CA ILE A 32 -3.46 -2.47 5.93
C ILE A 32 -3.43 -2.66 7.46
N THR A 33 -3.03 -1.63 8.22
CA THR A 33 -3.03 -1.65 9.69
C THR A 33 -4.18 -0.91 10.33
N THR A 34 -4.87 -0.06 9.57
CA THR A 34 -6.03 0.70 10.07
C THR A 34 -7.35 -0.01 9.80
N ASP A 35 -7.41 -0.83 8.74
CA ASP A 35 -8.60 -1.57 8.33
C ASP A 35 -8.22 -2.98 7.88
N GLU A 36 -8.85 -3.98 8.49
CA GLU A 36 -8.63 -5.39 8.16
C GLU A 36 -9.15 -5.74 6.76
N ALA A 37 -10.18 -5.02 6.27
CA ALA A 37 -10.71 -5.20 4.92
C ALA A 37 -9.65 -4.94 3.85
N PHE A 38 -8.75 -3.96 4.05
CA PHE A 38 -7.65 -3.72 3.11
C PHE A 38 -6.60 -4.83 3.11
N ALA A 39 -6.39 -5.49 4.25
CA ALA A 39 -5.49 -6.64 4.32
C ALA A 39 -6.11 -7.87 3.63
N GLU A 40 -7.42 -8.08 3.79
CA GLU A 40 -8.15 -9.13 3.09
C GLU A 40 -8.16 -8.90 1.57
N GLU A 41 -8.44 -7.67 1.15
CA GLU A 41 -8.40 -7.24 -0.25
C GLU A 41 -7.01 -7.47 -0.87
N LEU A 42 -5.93 -7.09 -0.17
CA LEU A 42 -4.55 -7.37 -0.59
C LEU A 42 -4.30 -8.87 -0.78
N ILE A 43 -4.79 -9.72 0.13
CA ILE A 43 -4.60 -11.18 0.01
C ILE A 43 -5.44 -11.73 -1.15
N ALA A 44 -6.67 -11.26 -1.32
CA ALA A 44 -7.55 -11.69 -2.40
C ALA A 44 -6.97 -11.38 -3.79
N HIS A 45 -6.35 -10.22 -3.95
CA HIS A 45 -5.74 -9.81 -5.23
C HIS A 45 -4.29 -10.26 -5.39
N GLY A 46 -3.49 -10.24 -4.32
CA GLY A 46 -2.05 -10.49 -4.35
C GLY A 46 -1.61 -11.87 -3.87
N GLY A 47 -2.54 -12.68 -3.35
CA GLY A 47 -2.30 -14.05 -2.85
C GLY A 47 -1.54 -14.14 -1.52
N LYS A 48 -1.04 -13.02 -1.00
CA LYS A 48 -0.27 -12.95 0.25
C LYS A 48 -0.33 -11.55 0.86
N LYS A 49 -0.14 -11.47 2.18
CA LYS A 49 -0.07 -10.21 2.94
C LYS A 49 1.31 -9.53 2.83
N GLN A 50 1.84 -9.40 1.61
CA GLN A 50 3.12 -8.73 1.35
C GLN A 50 2.89 -7.27 0.96
N THR A 51 3.66 -6.36 1.55
CA THR A 51 3.69 -4.92 1.22
C THR A 51 5.14 -4.45 1.05
N PRO A 52 5.40 -3.29 0.41
CA PRO A 52 4.50 -2.55 -0.48
C PRO A 52 4.22 -3.29 -1.79
#